data_AF-A0A3M9N2J9-F1
#
_entry.id   AF-A0A3M9N2J9-F1
#
_cell.length_a   1.000
_cell.length_b   1.000
_cell.length_c   1.000
_cell.angle_alpha   90.00
_cell.angle_beta   90.00
_cell.angle_gamma   90.00
#
_symmetry.space_group_name_H-M   'P 1'
#
loop_
_entity.id
_entity.type
_entity.pdbx_description
1 polymer ?
#
loop_
_entity_poly.entity_id
_entity_poly.type
_entity_poly.pdbx_seq_one_letter_code
_entity_poly.pdbx_strand_id
1 'polypeptide(L)' 'MELLKFKTNVQSSEQIEQVTPFLEKLPGIENWKIDVGTEENILSISGTNLNPQKIENAVKKAGYTAELLRVLGIGGQGL' A
#
# COMPACT_ATOMS: atom_id res chain seq x y z
N MET A 1 -14.56 2.45 4.92
CA MET A 1 -13.19 1.96 5.16
C MET A 1 -12.88 0.89 4.14
N GLU A 2 -11.73 1.01 3.49
CA GLU A 2 -11.21 0.15 2.45
C GLU A 2 -9.88 -0.42 2.91
N LEU A 3 -9.60 -1.65 2.50
CA LEU A 3 -8.31 -2.30 2.73
C LEU A 3 -7.74 -2.73 1.37
N LEU A 4 -6.61 -2.15 1.02
CA LEU A 4 -5.84 -2.47 -0.17
C LEU A 4 -4.63 -3.31 0.21
N LYS A 5 -4.38 -4.38 -0.54
CA LYS A 5 -3.17 -5.19 -0.41
C LYS A 5 -2.36 -5.11 -1.68
N PHE A 6 -1.06 -4.90 -1.51
CA PHE A 6 -0.11 -4.83 -2.60
C PHE A 6 1.03 -5.81 -2.38
N LYS A 7 1.49 -6.44 -3.46
CA LYS A 7 2.76 -7.15 -3.49
C LYS A 7 3.86 -6.13 -3.65
N THR A 8 4.87 -6.14 -2.78
CA THR A 8 6.00 -5.20 -2.89
C THR A 8 7.34 -5.92 -2.97
N ASN A 9 8.37 -5.23 -3.43
CA ASN A 9 9.76 -5.70 -3.37
C ASN A 9 10.52 -5.15 -2.14
N VAL A 10 9.82 -4.55 -1.18
CA VAL A 10 10.38 -4.14 0.12
C VAL A 10 10.63 -5.39 0.96
N GLN A 11 11.87 -5.61 1.40
CA GLN A 11 12.33 -6.82 2.09
C GLN A 11 12.95 -6.57 3.48
N SER A 12 13.23 -5.32 3.84
CA SER A 12 13.93 -4.99 5.10
C SER A 12 13.35 -3.75 5.77
N SER A 13 13.57 -3.61 7.08
CA SER A 13 13.12 -2.45 7.87
C SER A 13 13.62 -1.12 7.31
N GLU A 14 14.88 -1.06 6.87
CA GLU A 14 15.47 0.14 6.27
C GLU A 14 14.78 0.56 4.95
N GLN A 15 14.24 -0.41 4.20
CA GLN A 15 13.46 -0.14 3.00
C GLN A 15 12.03 0.30 3.35
N ILE A 16 11.46 -0.23 4.44
CA ILE A 16 10.18 0.23 5.00
C ILE A 16 10.28 1.72 5.36
N GLU A 17 11.32 2.12 6.07
CA GLU A 17 11.54 3.52 6.47
C GLU A 17 11.62 4.47 5.27
N GLN A 18 12.15 4.00 4.13
CA GLN A 18 12.20 4.78 2.90
C GLN A 18 10.83 4.97 2.23
N VAL A 19 9.93 3.97 2.30
CA VAL A 19 8.58 4.08 1.71
C VAL A 19 7.57 4.78 2.63
N THR A 20 7.76 4.70 3.95
CA THR A 20 6.92 5.33 4.97
C THR A 20 6.53 6.78 4.64
N PRO A 21 7.48 7.72 4.41
CA PRO A 21 7.13 9.12 4.16
C PRO A 21 6.40 9.34 2.84
N PHE A 22 6.40 8.38 1.91
CA PHE A 22 5.61 8.47 0.67
C PHE A 22 4.18 7.99 0.88
N LEU A 23 3.98 6.96 1.72
CA LEU A 23 2.67 6.47 2.11
C LEU A 23 1.94 7.47 3.01
N GLU A 24 2.60 8.01 4.03
CA GLU A 24 1.97 8.98 4.95
C GLU A 24 1.58 10.30 4.28
N LYS A 25 2.19 10.64 3.13
CA LYS A 25 1.81 11.80 2.32
C LYS A 25 0.52 11.59 1.53
N LEU A 26 0.04 10.35 1.40
CA LEU A 26 -1.17 10.07 0.65
C LEU A 26 -2.41 10.37 1.49
N PRO A 27 -3.34 11.19 0.96
CA PRO A 27 -4.58 11.48 1.67
C PRO A 27 -5.45 10.23 1.73
N GLY A 28 -6.16 10.06 2.86
CA GLY A 28 -7.10 8.96 3.07
C GLY A 28 -6.49 7.69 3.63
N ILE A 29 -5.15 7.57 3.72
CA ILE A 29 -4.50 6.46 4.44
C ILE A 29 -4.67 6.70 5.95
N GLU A 30 -5.29 5.75 6.63
CA GLU A 30 -5.45 5.76 8.08
C GLU A 30 -4.35 4.91 8.75
N ASN A 31 -4.07 3.75 8.18
CA ASN A 31 -3.02 2.85 8.68
C ASN A 31 -2.41 2.04 7.54
N TRP A 32 -1.14 1.70 7.66
CA TRP A 32 -0.45 0.82 6.72
C TRP A 32 0.47 -0.14 7.46
N LYS A 33 0.78 -1.29 6.83
CA LYS A 33 1.67 -2.31 7.37
C LYS A 33 2.39 -3.02 6.23
N ILE A 34 3.69 -3.22 6.36
CA ILE A 34 4.48 -4.04 5.44
C ILE A 34 4.90 -5.31 6.18
N ASP A 35 4.44 -6.45 5.70
CA ASP A 35 4.81 -7.76 6.21
C ASP A 35 6.01 -8.30 5.42
N VAL A 36 7.21 -7.89 5.84
CA VAL A 36 8.48 -8.42 5.34
C VAL A 36 8.78 -9.81 5.93
N GLY A 37 9.35 -10.71 5.13
CA GLY A 37 9.65 -12.08 5.56
C GLY A 37 8.56 -13.11 5.26
N THR A 38 7.47 -12.68 4.61
CA THR A 38 6.56 -13.57 3.90
C THR A 38 7.06 -13.76 2.46
N GLU A 39 6.75 -14.89 1.82
CA GLU A 39 7.19 -15.17 0.43
C GLU A 39 6.80 -14.04 -0.56
N GLU A 40 5.76 -13.27 -0.23
CA GLU A 40 5.16 -12.30 -1.13
C GLU A 40 5.42 -10.83 -0.75
N ASN A 41 6.00 -10.55 0.43
CA ASN A 41 6.23 -9.19 0.97
C ASN A 41 5.00 -8.27 0.76
N ILE A 42 4.02 -8.37 1.66
CA ILE A 42 2.71 -7.75 1.46
C ILE A 42 2.65 -6.38 2.14
N LEU A 43 2.29 -5.35 1.37
CA LEU A 43 1.90 -4.03 1.88
C LEU A 43 0.37 -3.96 2.01
N SER A 44 -0.11 -3.86 3.25
CA SER A 44 -1.53 -3.67 3.56
C SER A 44 -1.78 -2.21 3.91
N ILE A 45 -2.74 -1.57 3.26
CA ILE A 45 -3.14 -0.17 3.48
C ILE A 45 -4.62 -0.12 3.78
N SER A 46 -4.98 0.47 4.91
CA SER A 46 -6.36 0.72 5.30
C SER A 46 -6.66 2.21 5.39
N GLY A 47 -7.85 2.59 4.96
CA GLY A 47 -8.22 4.00 4.92
C GLY A 47 -9.56 4.23 4.24
N THR A 48 -9.78 5.45 3.77
CA THR A 48 -11.02 5.86 3.12
C THR A 48 -10.73 6.62 1.82
N ASN A 49 -11.45 6.27 0.76
CA ASN A 49 -11.29 6.79 -0.59
C ASN A 49 -9.86 6.56 -1.12
N LEU A 50 -9.37 5.33 -0.92
CA LEU A 50 -8.00 4.95 -1.27
C LEU A 50 -7.85 4.74 -2.78
N ASN A 51 -6.81 5.34 -3.36
CA ASN A 51 -6.55 5.25 -4.79
C ASN A 51 -5.34 4.34 -5.05
N PRO A 52 -5.52 3.10 -5.55
CA PRO A 52 -4.42 2.14 -5.71
C PRO A 52 -3.30 2.69 -6.60
N GLN A 53 -3.62 3.32 -7.74
CA GLN A 53 -2.62 3.96 -8.60
C GLN A 53 -1.75 5.01 -7.90
N LYS A 54 -2.31 5.77 -6.94
CA LYS A 54 -1.52 6.76 -6.19
C LYS A 54 -0.54 6.08 -5.24
N ILE A 55 -0.98 5.00 -4.61
CA ILE A 55 -0.16 4.18 -3.72
C ILE A 55 0.99 3.55 -4.51
N GLU A 56 0.69 2.90 -5.63
CA GLU A 56 1.69 2.28 -6.50
C GLU A 56 2.74 3.30 -6.96
N ASN A 57 2.30 4.49 -7.37
CA ASN A 57 3.21 5.55 -7.78
C ASN A 57 4.04 6.12 -6.61
N ALA A 58 3.48 6.18 -5.40
CA ALA A 58 4.20 6.63 -4.22
C ALA A 58 5.33 5.65 -3.86
N VAL A 59 5.05 4.36 -3.87
CA VAL A 59 6.05 3.29 -3.66
C VAL A 59 7.11 3.31 -4.78
N LYS A 60 6.70 3.52 -6.03
CA LYS A 60 7.60 3.69 -7.18
C LYS A 60 8.54 4.88 -7.05
N LYS A 61 8.06 6.01 -6.52
CA LYS A 61 8.89 7.20 -6.26
C LYS A 61 9.95 6.95 -5.18
N ALA A 62 9.69 6.04 -4.26
CA ALA A 62 10.67 5.61 -3.27
C ALA A 62 11.71 4.61 -3.82
N GLY A 63 11.58 4.17 -5.08
CA GLY A 63 12.47 3.20 -5.71
C GLY A 63 12.00 1.74 -5.64
N TYR A 64 10.76 1.50 -5.21
CA TYR A 64 10.21 0.16 -4.99
C TYR A 64 9.02 -0.13 -5.91
N THR A 65 8.64 -1.38 -6.09
CA THR A 65 7.46 -1.76 -6.86
C THR A 65 6.33 -2.16 -5.93
N ALA A 66 5.11 -1.69 -6.18
CA ALA A 66 3.90 -2.20 -5.55
C ALA A 66 2.91 -2.59 -6.64
N GLU A 67 2.41 -3.82 -6.58
CA GLU A 67 1.37 -4.33 -7.48
C GLU A 67 0.12 -4.64 -6.68
N LEU A 68 -1.02 -4.09 -7.08
CA LEU A 68 -2.30 -4.33 -6.40
C LEU A 68 -2.69 -5.81 -6.47
N LEU A 69 -2.79 -6.46 -5.32
CA LEU A 69 -3.25 -7.84 -5.19
C LEU A 69 -4.76 -7.93 -4.94
N ARG A 70 -5.27 -7.07 -4.05
CA ARG A 70 -6.68 -7.12 -3.65
C ARG A 70 -7.19 -5.79 -3.12
N VAL A 71 -8.44 -5.50 -3.46
CA VAL A 71 -9.25 -4.40 -2.91
C VAL A 71 -10.36 -5.01 -2.05
N LEU A 72 -10.44 -4.61 -0.79
CA LEU A 72 -11.53 -4.95 0.12
C LEU A 72 -12.21 -3.64 0.52
N GLY A 73 -13.13 -3.17 -0.32
CA GLY A 73 -13.98 -2.02 -0.02
C GLY A 73 -15.40 -2.46 0.33
N ILE A 74 -15.90 -2.09 1.50
CA ILE A 74 -17.34 -2.12 1.79
C ILE A 74 -17.91 -0.82 1.21
N GLY A 75 -18.02 -0.78 -0.11
CA GLY A 75 -18.45 0.40 -0.84
C GLY A 75 -18.91 -0.02 -2.21
N GLY A 76 -20.16 -0.51 -2.27
CA GLY A 76 -20.80 -0.82 -3.54
C GLY A 76 -20.82 0.41 -4.43
N GLN A 77 -20.10 0.32 -5.54
CA GLN A 77 -20.38 1.02 -6.78
C GLN A 77 -20.34 -0.06 -7.88
N GLY A 78 -21.27 -1.01 -7.76
CA GLY A 78 -21.81 -1.68 -8.94
C GLY A 78 -22.90 -0.76 -9.48
N LEU A 79 -22.69 -0.31 -10.71
CA LEU A 79 -23.67 0.38 -11.56
C LEU A 79 -24.95 -0.44 -11.71
#